data_AF-A0A6N4PZK3-F1
#
_entry.id   AF-A0A6N4PZK3-F1
#
_cell.length_a   1.000
_cell.length_b   1.000
_cell.length_c   1.000
_cell.angle_alpha   90.00
_cell.angle_beta   90.00
_cell.angle_gamma   90.00
#
_symmetry.space_group_name_H-M   'P 1'
#
loop_
_entity.id
_entity.type
_entity.pdbx_description
1 polymer ?
#
loop_
_entity_poly.entity_id
_entity_poly.type
_entity_poly.pdbx_seq_one_letter_code
_entity_poly.pdbx_strand_id
1 'polypeptide(L)'
;MLPKILDEKILPLIQEARNSNDPNSLKEMLPIWMVDRLAKKRKITDDESSEMVLVILEVFPKMWILSLSYHITNVLGFFVTYAFNQYRNRFRHGQIPESGELYLQLWNYDSPANEEIPKELLEETSPLKSELEKLPTVTALVLSLQFDLPMKQNLKQLLLWKLRETGQDIDDFYREWEEKRFRQRQLLSRLSGMITRYTRKLYETTDPNRRKWYLKQKKLWISRRSRAIDRSFFSEREIAKALGISRKAVRNHLSQGKHELRKVGKDLLHYA
;
A
#
# COMPACT_ATOMS: atom_id res chain seq x y z
N MET A 1 1.89 -10.04 -2.54
CA MET A 1 2.23 -10.39 -3.94
C MET A 1 2.78 -9.18 -4.69
N LEU A 2 4.00 -9.31 -5.22
CA LEU A 2 4.65 -8.29 -6.04
C LEU A 2 4.06 -8.24 -7.47
N PRO A 3 4.12 -7.09 -8.17
CA PRO A 3 3.63 -6.99 -9.53
C PRO A 3 4.45 -7.86 -10.49
N LYS A 4 3.77 -8.54 -11.42
CA LYS A 4 4.44 -9.36 -12.45
C LYS A 4 4.93 -8.45 -13.58
N ILE A 5 6.21 -8.56 -13.90
CA ILE A 5 6.86 -7.77 -14.95
C ILE A 5 7.37 -8.74 -16.03
N LEU A 6 7.11 -8.42 -17.30
CA LEU A 6 7.53 -9.23 -18.45
C LEU A 6 8.96 -8.89 -18.89
N ASP A 7 9.65 -9.86 -19.49
CA ASP A 7 11.03 -9.70 -19.99
C ASP A 7 11.11 -8.61 -21.07
N GLU A 8 10.09 -8.59 -21.94
CA GLU A 8 9.90 -7.62 -23.03
C GLU A 8 9.80 -6.18 -22.54
N LYS A 9 9.41 -5.97 -21.27
CA LYS A 9 9.33 -4.63 -20.65
C LYS A 9 10.63 -4.21 -19.98
N ILE A 10 11.39 -5.17 -19.45
CA ILE A 10 12.62 -4.89 -18.67
C ILE A 10 13.83 -4.70 -19.57
N LEU A 11 13.96 -5.48 -20.65
CA LEU A 11 15.12 -5.40 -21.54
C LEU A 11 15.30 -4.01 -22.18
N PRO A 12 14.24 -3.35 -22.71
CA PRO A 12 14.36 -1.99 -23.25
C PRO A 12 14.78 -0.98 -22.19
N LEU A 13 14.26 -1.09 -20.96
CA LEU A 13 14.62 -0.21 -19.85
C LEU A 13 16.10 -0.36 -19.46
N ILE A 14 16.64 -1.58 -19.51
CA ILE A 14 18.07 -1.81 -19.26
C ILE A 14 18.92 -1.18 -20.36
N GLN A 15 18.49 -1.29 -21.61
CA GLN A 15 19.19 -0.68 -22.73
C GLN A 15 19.17 0.85 -22.64
N GLU A 16 18.02 1.43 -22.30
CA GLU A 16 17.87 2.86 -22.09
C GLU A 16 18.76 3.36 -20.94
N ALA A 17 18.74 2.68 -19.79
CA ALA A 17 19.58 3.01 -18.64
C ALA A 17 21.09 2.92 -18.92
N ARG A 18 21.51 2.01 -19.81
CA ARG A 18 22.91 1.95 -20.28
C ARG A 18 23.26 3.13 -21.18
N ASN A 19 22.34 3.53 -22.06
CA ASN A 19 22.56 4.63 -22.99
C ASN A 19 22.54 6.00 -22.28
N SER A 20 21.65 6.18 -21.29
CA SER A 20 21.55 7.40 -20.48
C SER A 20 22.52 7.43 -19.30
N ASN A 21 23.19 6.29 -19.02
CA ASN A 21 24.03 6.07 -17.84
C ASN A 21 23.33 6.36 -16.50
N ASP A 22 21.99 6.27 -16.47
CA ASP A 22 21.18 6.46 -15.27
C ASP A 22 20.45 5.16 -14.89
N PRO A 23 20.94 4.42 -13.88
CA PRO A 23 20.32 3.18 -13.45
C PRO A 23 19.18 3.40 -12.45
N ASN A 24 18.85 4.64 -12.07
CA ASN A 24 17.81 4.91 -11.07
C ASN A 24 16.42 4.50 -11.55
N SER A 25 16.14 4.68 -12.84
CA SER A 25 14.88 4.27 -13.49
C SER A 25 14.59 2.76 -13.37
N LEU A 26 15.62 1.93 -13.16
CA LEU A 26 15.51 0.49 -13.03
C LEU A 26 15.25 0.01 -11.60
N LYS A 27 15.50 0.84 -10.58
CA LYS A 27 15.42 0.42 -9.17
C LYS A 27 14.01 -0.03 -8.76
N GLU A 28 12.98 0.51 -9.40
CA GLU A 28 11.59 0.15 -9.11
C GLU A 28 11.20 -1.20 -9.72
N MET A 29 11.67 -1.49 -10.94
CA MET A 29 11.16 -2.62 -11.73
C MET A 29 12.10 -3.82 -11.76
N LEU A 30 13.42 -3.60 -11.86
CA LEU A 30 14.39 -4.67 -12.04
C LEU A 30 14.49 -5.60 -10.82
N PRO A 31 14.56 -5.12 -9.56
CA PRO A 31 14.58 -5.99 -8.39
C PRO A 31 13.33 -6.85 -8.25
N ILE A 32 12.15 -6.29 -8.55
CA ILE A 32 10.87 -7.02 -8.51
C ILE A 32 10.88 -8.14 -9.56
N TRP A 33 11.29 -7.82 -10.78
CA TRP A 33 11.41 -8.79 -11.86
C TRP A 33 12.38 -9.93 -11.51
N MET A 34 13.54 -9.60 -10.94
CA MET A 34 14.56 -10.58 -10.52
C MET A 34 13.99 -11.56 -9.47
N VAL A 35 13.24 -11.04 -8.50
CA VAL A 35 12.61 -11.85 -7.44
C VAL A 35 11.46 -12.71 -7.99
N ASP A 36 10.67 -12.23 -8.95
CA ASP A 36 9.65 -13.05 -9.63
C ASP A 36 10.30 -14.26 -10.35
N ARG A 37 11.45 -14.06 -10.99
CA ARG A 37 12.21 -15.15 -11.63
C ARG A 37 12.79 -16.14 -10.62
N LEU A 38 13.21 -15.66 -9.45
CA LEU A 38 13.64 -16.50 -8.33
C LEU A 38 12.47 -17.35 -7.79
N ALA A 39 11.31 -16.73 -7.55
CA ALA A 39 10.11 -17.37 -7.02
C ALA A 39 9.54 -18.46 -7.94
N LYS A 40 9.73 -18.33 -9.27
CA LYS A 40 9.35 -19.37 -10.22
C LYS A 40 10.18 -20.65 -10.09
N LYS A 41 11.46 -20.57 -9.70
CA LYS A 41 12.32 -21.77 -9.55
C LYS A 41 12.51 -22.22 -8.11
N ARG A 42 12.16 -21.40 -7.11
CA ARG A 42 12.29 -21.72 -5.68
C ARG A 42 10.99 -21.38 -4.96
N LYS A 43 10.56 -22.30 -4.08
CA LYS A 43 9.45 -22.02 -3.15
C LYS A 43 9.93 -21.03 -2.10
N ILE A 44 9.71 -19.74 -2.36
CA ILE A 44 9.94 -18.65 -1.41
C ILE A 44 8.60 -18.07 -0.98
N THR A 45 8.53 -17.61 0.27
CA THR A 45 7.36 -16.93 0.83
C THR A 45 7.27 -15.47 0.37
N ASP A 46 6.10 -14.85 0.53
CA ASP A 46 5.91 -13.41 0.23
C ASP A 46 6.84 -12.51 1.08
N ASP A 47 7.10 -12.90 2.34
CA ASP A 47 8.02 -12.20 3.23
C ASP A 47 9.46 -12.29 2.70
N GLU A 48 9.93 -13.50 2.34
CA GLU A 48 11.27 -13.72 1.75
C GLU A 48 11.43 -13.00 0.40
N SER A 49 10.36 -12.94 -0.40
CA SER A 49 10.36 -12.22 -1.67
C SER A 49 10.59 -10.72 -1.45
N SER A 50 9.88 -10.13 -0.49
CA SER A 50 10.02 -8.72 -0.14
C SER A 50 11.41 -8.43 0.43
N GLU A 51 11.93 -9.31 1.29
CA GLU A 51 13.28 -9.19 1.82
C GLU A 51 14.36 -9.33 0.72
N MET A 52 14.13 -10.15 -0.30
CA MET A 52 15.06 -10.29 -1.43
C MET A 52 15.09 -9.05 -2.33
N VAL A 53 13.97 -8.36 -2.51
CA VAL A 53 13.93 -7.07 -3.23
C VAL A 53 14.83 -6.05 -2.53
N LEU A 54 14.74 -5.94 -1.20
CA LEU A 54 15.56 -5.03 -0.41
C LEU A 54 17.06 -5.37 -0.52
N VAL A 55 17.42 -6.64 -0.41
CA VAL A 55 18.82 -7.08 -0.57
C VAL A 55 19.35 -6.72 -1.95
N ILE A 56 18.56 -6.92 -3.01
CA ILE A 56 18.96 -6.56 -4.38
C ILE A 56 19.15 -5.04 -4.50
N LEU A 57 18.28 -4.24 -3.88
CA LEU A 57 18.39 -2.78 -3.84
C LEU A 57 19.67 -2.31 -3.12
N GLU A 58 20.04 -2.95 -2.00
CA GLU A 58 21.27 -2.62 -1.26
C GLU A 58 22.53 -2.82 -2.12
N VAL A 59 22.59 -3.94 -2.83
CA VAL A 59 23.74 -4.28 -3.67
C VAL A 59 23.60 -3.76 -5.10
N PHE A 60 22.55 -2.98 -5.39
CA PHE A 60 22.17 -2.56 -6.73
C PHE A 60 23.30 -1.79 -7.46
N PRO A 61 23.99 -0.82 -6.84
CA PRO A 61 25.07 -0.11 -7.53
C PRO A 61 26.21 -1.05 -7.95
N LYS A 62 26.60 -1.97 -7.07
CA LYS A 62 27.66 -2.97 -7.34
C LYS A 62 27.22 -3.95 -8.44
N MET A 63 25.98 -4.45 -8.34
CA MET A 63 25.39 -5.34 -9.33
C MET A 63 25.27 -4.68 -10.70
N TRP A 64 24.88 -3.40 -10.74
CA TRP A 64 24.74 -2.64 -11.99
C TRP A 64 26.09 -2.50 -12.70
N ILE A 65 27.14 -2.09 -11.98
CA ILE A 65 28.51 -1.98 -12.54
C ILE A 65 28.97 -3.32 -13.12
N LEU A 66 28.78 -4.41 -12.39
CA LEU A 66 29.10 -5.75 -12.87
C LEU A 66 28.29 -6.16 -14.11
N SER A 67 27.05 -5.68 -14.23
CA SER A 67 26.22 -5.98 -15.40
C SER A 67 26.77 -5.38 -16.69
N LEU A 68 27.51 -4.27 -16.61
CA LEU A 68 28.00 -3.54 -17.80
C LEU A 68 29.00 -4.35 -18.62
N SER A 69 29.70 -5.31 -18.01
CA SER A 69 30.60 -6.22 -18.73
C SER A 69 29.86 -7.29 -19.55
N TYR A 70 28.54 -7.42 -19.38
CA TYR A 70 27.72 -8.40 -20.09
C TYR A 70 27.04 -7.77 -21.32
N HIS A 71 27.08 -8.51 -22.43
CA HIS A 71 26.33 -8.16 -23.64
C HIS A 71 24.82 -8.07 -23.35
N ILE A 72 24.12 -7.15 -24.02
CA ILE A 72 22.70 -6.87 -23.75
C ILE A 72 21.80 -8.10 -23.88
N THR A 73 22.11 -8.99 -24.83
CA THR A 73 21.36 -10.24 -25.03
C THR A 73 21.46 -11.22 -23.86
N ASN A 74 22.51 -11.11 -23.03
CA ASN A 74 22.80 -12.02 -21.94
C ASN A 74 22.60 -11.38 -20.55
N VAL A 75 22.29 -10.08 -20.49
CA VAL A 75 22.22 -9.33 -19.22
C VAL A 75 21.08 -9.81 -18.31
N LEU A 76 19.96 -10.24 -18.90
CA LEU A 76 18.86 -10.81 -18.12
C LEU A 76 19.29 -12.09 -17.40
N GLY A 77 20.08 -12.93 -18.08
CA GLY A 77 20.67 -14.13 -17.49
C GLY A 77 21.60 -13.81 -16.33
N PHE A 78 22.40 -12.75 -16.46
CA PHE A 78 23.23 -12.23 -15.37
C PHE A 78 22.38 -11.84 -14.15
N PHE A 79 21.35 -11.00 -14.32
CA PHE A 79 20.52 -10.54 -13.20
C PHE A 79 19.78 -11.67 -12.50
N VAL A 80 19.23 -12.62 -13.27
CA VAL A 80 18.61 -13.82 -12.70
C VAL A 80 19.65 -14.58 -11.86
N THR A 81 20.81 -14.86 -12.43
CA THR A 81 21.88 -15.62 -11.74
C THR A 81 22.37 -14.91 -10.49
N TYR A 82 22.46 -13.58 -10.55
CA TYR A 82 22.84 -12.75 -9.41
C TYR A 82 21.83 -12.85 -8.27
N ALA A 83 20.53 -12.76 -8.55
CA ALA A 83 19.48 -12.96 -7.54
C ALA A 83 19.53 -14.37 -6.92
N PHE A 84 19.77 -15.41 -7.72
CA PHE A 84 19.95 -16.78 -7.22
C PHE A 84 21.15 -16.90 -6.27
N ASN A 85 22.27 -16.26 -6.61
CA ASN A 85 23.47 -16.27 -5.78
C ASN A 85 23.26 -15.51 -4.47
N GLN A 86 22.61 -14.34 -4.52
CA GLN A 86 22.24 -13.57 -3.33
C GLN A 86 21.32 -14.38 -2.40
N TYR A 87 20.30 -15.01 -2.97
CA TYR A 87 19.43 -15.93 -2.23
C TYR A 87 20.26 -17.06 -1.61
N ARG A 88 21.09 -17.77 -2.38
CA ARG A 88 21.88 -18.90 -1.86
C ARG A 88 22.85 -18.49 -0.75
N ASN A 89 23.49 -17.34 -0.87
CA ASN A 89 24.44 -16.85 0.13
C ASN A 89 23.73 -16.51 1.45
N ARG A 90 22.52 -15.94 1.39
CA ARG A 90 21.67 -15.69 2.57
C ARG A 90 21.31 -16.98 3.30
N PHE A 91 20.94 -18.04 2.58
CA PHE A 91 20.58 -19.33 3.18
C PHE A 91 21.79 -20.14 3.68
N ARG A 92 22.99 -19.92 3.12
CA ARG A 92 24.22 -20.59 3.58
C ARG A 92 24.77 -20.00 4.86
N HIS A 93 24.61 -18.70 5.09
CA HIS A 93 25.26 -18.05 6.23
C HIS A 93 24.42 -18.03 7.50
N GLY A 94 23.09 -18.27 7.46
CA GLY A 94 22.24 -18.32 8.67
C GLY A 94 22.25 -17.05 9.54
N GLN A 95 23.02 -16.05 9.12
CA GLN A 95 23.25 -14.77 9.78
C GLN A 95 22.63 -13.71 8.91
N ILE A 96 21.80 -12.90 9.56
CA ILE A 96 21.32 -11.64 9.02
C ILE A 96 22.57 -10.80 8.76
N PRO A 97 22.86 -10.36 7.52
CA PRO A 97 24.04 -9.54 7.28
C PRO A 97 24.00 -8.28 8.14
N GLU A 98 25.15 -7.88 8.69
CA GLU A 98 25.34 -6.67 9.51
C GLU A 98 24.86 -5.38 8.80
N SER A 99 24.58 -5.41 7.49
CA SER A 99 23.93 -4.31 6.76
C SER A 99 22.50 -4.00 7.20
N GLY A 100 21.87 -4.86 8.00
CA GLY A 100 20.59 -4.56 8.65
C GLY A 100 20.62 -3.32 9.56
N GLU A 101 21.79 -2.90 10.02
CA GLU A 101 21.98 -1.66 10.79
C GLU A 101 21.71 -0.40 9.95
N LEU A 102 21.99 -0.40 8.64
CA LEU A 102 21.76 0.76 7.78
C LEU A 102 20.25 1.01 7.55
N TYR A 103 19.46 -0.07 7.46
CA TYR A 103 17.99 0.02 7.43
C TYR A 103 17.40 0.39 8.79
N LEU A 104 18.00 -0.03 9.91
CA LEU A 104 17.61 0.43 11.25
C LEU A 104 17.90 1.93 11.44
N GLN A 105 19.00 2.45 10.86
CA GLN A 105 19.35 3.87 10.92
C GLN A 105 18.44 4.77 10.06
N LEU A 106 17.93 4.29 8.92
CA LEU A 106 16.85 4.99 8.17
C LEU A 106 15.54 5.07 8.96
N TRP A 107 15.37 4.26 10.00
CA TRP A 107 14.18 4.22 10.87
C TRP A 107 14.38 4.93 12.21
N ASN A 108 15.54 5.59 12.41
CA ASN A 108 15.86 6.44 13.56
C ASN A 108 15.43 7.90 13.37
N TYR A 109 14.74 8.25 12.28
CA TYR A 109 14.04 9.54 12.25
C TYR A 109 12.92 9.51 13.29
N ASP A 110 12.86 10.56 14.12
CA ASP A 110 11.80 10.77 15.11
C ASP A 110 10.39 10.82 14.50
N SER A 111 10.29 10.90 13.16
CA SER A 111 9.10 10.55 12.40
C SER A 111 9.30 9.21 11.69
N PRO A 112 8.32 8.28 11.74
CA PRO A 112 8.41 7.02 11.01
C PRO A 112 8.67 7.32 9.53
N ALA A 113 9.67 6.68 8.91
CA ALA A 113 9.86 6.74 7.44
C ALA A 113 8.65 6.18 6.66
N ASN A 114 7.70 5.57 7.39
CA ASN A 114 6.33 5.31 6.97
C ASN A 114 5.36 6.37 7.53
N GLU A 115 5.70 7.65 7.48
CA GLU A 115 4.68 8.64 7.19
C GLU A 115 4.13 8.18 5.85
N GLU A 116 3.05 7.40 5.96
CA GLU A 116 2.14 7.15 4.86
C GLU A 116 2.11 8.45 4.09
N ILE A 117 2.52 8.39 2.80
CA ILE A 117 2.27 9.47 1.85
C ILE A 117 0.92 10.05 2.26
N PRO A 118 0.87 11.32 2.72
CA PRO A 118 -0.37 11.92 3.18
C PRO A 118 -1.45 11.53 2.20
N LYS A 119 -2.62 11.05 2.66
CA LYS A 119 -3.71 10.68 1.73
C LYS A 119 -3.96 11.79 0.70
N GLU A 120 -3.64 13.03 1.06
CA GLU A 120 -3.56 14.25 0.24
C GLU A 120 -2.67 14.17 -1.03
N LEU A 121 -1.60 13.35 -1.05
CA LEU A 121 -0.74 13.12 -2.23
C LEU A 121 -1.24 11.97 -3.12
N LEU A 122 -2.00 11.02 -2.57
CA LEU A 122 -2.77 10.05 -3.37
C LEU A 122 -4.01 10.70 -4.02
N GLU A 123 -4.42 11.87 -3.53
CA GLU A 123 -5.65 12.53 -3.92
C GLU A 123 -5.64 13.15 -5.32
N GLU A 124 -4.50 13.46 -5.93
CA GLU A 124 -4.50 14.11 -7.26
C GLU A 124 -4.54 13.13 -8.45
N THR A 125 -4.07 11.88 -8.26
CA THR A 125 -4.01 10.86 -9.32
C THR A 125 -4.59 9.50 -8.92
N SER A 126 -5.41 9.44 -7.86
CA SER A 126 -6.04 8.19 -7.45
C SER A 126 -7.09 7.73 -8.49
N PRO A 127 -6.96 6.52 -9.06
CA PRO A 127 -7.98 5.95 -9.94
C PRO A 127 -9.34 5.82 -9.24
N LEU A 128 -9.38 5.80 -7.90
CA LEU A 128 -10.62 5.76 -7.12
C LEU A 128 -11.47 7.02 -7.34
N LYS A 129 -10.87 8.22 -7.43
CA LYS A 129 -11.62 9.46 -7.68
C LYS A 129 -12.32 9.41 -9.04
N SER A 130 -11.59 9.00 -10.08
CA SER A 130 -12.16 8.88 -11.43
C SER A 130 -13.24 7.80 -11.53
N GLU A 131 -13.17 6.72 -10.75
CA GLU A 131 -14.21 5.69 -10.74
C GLU A 131 -15.44 6.10 -9.91
N LEU A 132 -15.27 6.82 -8.79
CA LEU A 132 -16.38 7.38 -8.02
C LEU A 132 -17.25 8.33 -8.86
N GLU A 133 -16.64 9.04 -9.82
CA GLU A 133 -17.34 9.97 -10.72
C GLU A 133 -18.23 9.28 -11.75
N LYS A 134 -17.92 8.03 -12.10
CA LYS A 134 -18.77 7.25 -13.02
C LYS A 134 -20.03 6.75 -12.34
N LEU A 135 -20.04 6.72 -11.00
CA LEU A 135 -21.20 6.29 -10.23
C LEU A 135 -22.28 7.38 -10.21
N PRO A 136 -23.56 7.00 -10.04
CA PRO A 136 -24.62 7.97 -9.78
C PRO A 136 -24.28 8.87 -8.59
N THR A 137 -24.59 10.17 -8.68
CA THR A 137 -24.16 11.21 -7.74
C THR A 137 -24.50 10.89 -6.28
N VAL A 138 -25.71 10.37 -6.04
CA VAL A 138 -26.17 9.95 -4.69
C VAL A 138 -25.42 8.70 -4.22
N THR A 139 -25.14 7.76 -5.11
CA THR A 139 -24.35 6.55 -4.80
C THR A 139 -22.92 6.92 -4.41
N ALA A 140 -22.29 7.81 -5.17
CA ALA A 140 -20.95 8.33 -4.88
C ALA A 140 -20.91 9.08 -3.54
N LEU A 141 -21.93 9.90 -3.25
CA LEU A 141 -22.05 10.63 -1.99
C LEU A 141 -22.21 9.69 -0.79
N VAL A 142 -23.07 8.67 -0.90
CA VAL A 142 -23.28 7.66 0.15
C VAL A 142 -21.99 6.88 0.43
N LEU A 143 -21.26 6.45 -0.61
CA LEU A 143 -19.97 5.79 -0.43
C LEU A 143 -18.95 6.72 0.23
N SER A 144 -18.90 7.98 -0.20
CA SER A 144 -17.95 8.95 0.33
C SER A 144 -18.17 9.23 1.82
N LEU A 145 -19.42 9.28 2.27
CA LEU A 145 -19.74 9.39 3.70
C LEU A 145 -19.45 8.09 4.47
N GLN A 146 -19.74 6.93 3.88
CA GLN A 146 -19.53 5.64 4.54
C GLN A 146 -18.04 5.33 4.76
N PHE A 147 -17.17 5.76 3.85
CA PHE A 147 -15.76 5.38 3.79
C PHE A 147 -14.79 6.56 3.92
N ASP A 148 -15.30 7.76 4.19
CA ASP A 148 -14.51 9.00 4.23
C ASP A 148 -13.69 9.24 2.96
N LEU A 149 -14.32 9.05 1.80
CA LEU A 149 -13.68 9.25 0.50
C LEU A 149 -13.63 10.72 0.13
N PRO A 150 -12.59 11.13 -0.61
CA PRO A 150 -12.47 12.51 -1.04
C PRO A 150 -13.59 12.88 -2.04
N MET A 151 -14.27 13.99 -1.75
CA MET A 151 -15.38 14.48 -2.57
C MET A 151 -14.93 15.61 -3.51
N LYS A 152 -15.34 15.55 -4.77
CA LYS A 152 -15.27 16.70 -5.68
C LYS A 152 -16.26 17.80 -5.27
N GLN A 153 -16.06 19.02 -5.80
CA GLN A 153 -16.87 20.19 -5.48
C GLN A 153 -18.38 19.97 -5.70
N ASN A 154 -18.77 19.27 -6.77
CA ASN A 154 -20.18 18.96 -7.05
C ASN A 154 -20.81 18.07 -5.95
N LEU A 155 -20.08 17.06 -5.46
CA LEU A 155 -20.56 16.20 -4.37
C LEU A 155 -20.64 16.96 -3.04
N LYS A 156 -19.67 17.84 -2.78
CA LYS A 156 -19.70 18.74 -1.61
C LYS A 156 -20.92 19.68 -1.65
N GLN A 157 -21.23 20.25 -2.82
CA GLN A 157 -22.42 21.09 -3.00
C GLN A 157 -23.71 20.29 -2.81
N LEU A 158 -23.78 19.07 -3.35
CA LEU A 158 -24.93 18.18 -3.13
C LEU A 158 -25.12 17.85 -1.64
N LEU A 159 -24.04 17.55 -0.92
CA LEU A 159 -24.08 17.31 0.52
C LEU A 159 -24.59 18.54 1.27
N LEU A 160 -24.04 19.72 1.00
CA LEU A 160 -24.48 20.98 1.59
C LEU A 160 -25.97 21.24 1.34
N TRP A 161 -26.43 21.00 0.11
CA TRP A 161 -27.84 21.13 -0.24
C TRP A 161 -28.72 20.15 0.56
N LYS A 162 -28.31 18.88 0.69
CA LYS A 162 -29.02 17.87 1.49
C LYS A 162 -29.06 18.17 2.98
N LEU A 163 -27.96 18.68 3.55
CA LEU A 163 -27.92 19.10 4.95
C LEU A 163 -28.89 20.25 5.21
N ARG A 164 -28.96 21.23 4.29
CA ARG A 164 -29.95 22.33 4.35
C ARG A 164 -31.38 21.84 4.22
N GLU A 165 -31.65 20.95 3.26
CA GLU A 165 -32.97 20.37 3.02
C GLU A 165 -33.48 19.61 4.26
N THR A 166 -32.59 18.94 4.98
CA THR A 166 -32.92 18.18 6.20
C THR A 166 -32.89 19.02 7.49
N GLY A 167 -32.60 20.32 7.39
CA GLY A 167 -32.52 21.23 8.53
C GLY A 167 -31.38 20.90 9.50
N GLN A 168 -30.33 20.23 9.05
CA GLN A 168 -29.14 19.98 9.87
C GLN A 168 -28.23 21.19 9.89
N ASP A 169 -27.66 21.47 11.07
CA ASP A 169 -26.60 22.45 11.20
C ASP A 169 -25.34 21.96 10.48
N ILE A 170 -24.87 22.78 9.55
CA ILE A 170 -23.75 22.45 8.66
C ILE A 170 -22.45 22.42 9.45
N ASP A 171 -22.25 23.37 10.37
CA ASP A 171 -21.03 23.51 11.14
C ASP A 171 -20.89 22.37 12.16
N ASP A 172 -21.99 22.01 12.82
CA ASP A 172 -22.03 20.85 13.71
C ASP A 172 -21.74 19.55 12.95
N PHE A 173 -22.32 19.34 11.76
CA PHE A 173 -22.05 18.16 10.95
C PHE A 173 -20.57 18.03 10.58
N TYR A 174 -19.95 19.11 10.09
CA TYR A 174 -18.53 19.08 9.73
C TYR A 174 -17.62 18.95 10.95
N ARG A 175 -17.98 19.53 12.10
CA ARG A 175 -17.25 19.33 13.36
C ARG A 175 -17.26 17.85 13.78
N GLU A 176 -18.44 17.21 13.77
CA GLU A 176 -18.57 15.78 14.07
C GLU A 176 -17.77 14.91 13.08
N TRP A 177 -17.80 15.27 11.79
CA TRP A 177 -17.03 14.58 10.77
C TRP A 177 -15.53 14.65 11.08
N GLU A 178 -15.00 15.85 11.34
CA GLU A 178 -13.57 16.04 11.58
C GLU A 178 -13.12 15.38 12.89
N GLU A 179 -13.94 15.39 13.94
CA GLU A 179 -13.68 14.64 15.17
C GLU A 179 -13.56 13.14 14.92
N LYS A 180 -14.45 12.56 14.10
CA LYS A 180 -14.37 11.14 13.72
C LYS A 180 -13.09 10.86 12.93
N ARG A 181 -12.67 11.78 12.05
CA ARG A 181 -11.45 11.63 11.24
C ARG A 181 -10.24 11.60 12.15
N PHE A 182 -10.18 12.54 13.08
CA PHE A 182 -9.13 12.62 14.07
C PHE A 182 -9.02 11.33 14.90
N ARG A 183 -10.15 10.83 15.44
CA ARG A 183 -10.17 9.57 16.21
C ARG A 183 -9.72 8.37 15.37
N GLN A 184 -10.14 8.29 14.11
CA GLN A 184 -9.71 7.21 13.22
C GLN A 184 -8.21 7.30 12.90
N ARG A 185 -7.68 8.49 12.59
CA ARG A 185 -6.25 8.72 12.38
C ARG A 185 -5.43 8.33 13.60
N GLN A 186 -5.87 8.70 14.80
CA GLN A 186 -5.22 8.28 16.05
C GLN A 186 -5.21 6.76 16.23
N LEU A 187 -6.34 6.09 15.96
CA LEU A 187 -6.43 4.63 16.02
C LEU A 187 -5.48 3.97 15.03
N LEU A 188 -5.49 4.41 13.77
CA LEU A 188 -4.63 3.87 12.72
C LEU A 188 -3.15 4.09 13.04
N SER A 189 -2.79 5.29 13.51
CA SER A 189 -1.42 5.60 13.96
C SER A 189 -0.98 4.67 15.08
N ARG A 190 -1.82 4.44 16.10
CA ARG A 190 -1.53 3.49 17.18
C ARG A 190 -1.33 2.06 16.67
N LEU A 191 -2.17 1.61 15.73
CA LEU A 191 -2.08 0.26 15.15
C LEU A 191 -0.81 0.11 14.30
N SER A 192 -0.51 1.10 13.46
CA SER A 192 0.73 1.19 12.69
C SER A 192 1.96 1.17 13.60
N GLY A 193 1.95 1.94 14.70
CA GLY A 193 3.03 1.94 15.70
C GLY A 193 3.27 0.55 16.33
N MET A 194 2.20 -0.19 16.64
CA MET A 194 2.33 -1.57 17.13
C MET A 194 2.90 -2.52 16.07
N ILE A 195 2.47 -2.40 14.81
CA ILE A 195 3.01 -3.20 13.69
C ILE A 195 4.51 -2.91 13.52
N THR A 196 4.90 -1.64 13.56
CA THR A 196 6.29 -1.20 13.51
C THR A 196 7.10 -1.76 14.67
N ARG A 197 6.58 -1.68 15.91
CA ARG A 197 7.23 -2.25 17.09
C ARG A 197 7.52 -3.74 16.95
N TYR A 198 6.55 -4.54 16.51
CA TYR A 198 6.76 -5.97 16.31
C TYR A 198 7.66 -6.27 15.11
N THR A 199 7.64 -5.42 14.08
CA THR A 199 8.58 -5.51 12.96
C THR A 199 10.01 -5.30 13.44
N ARG A 200 10.26 -4.28 14.26
CA ARG A 200 11.57 -4.05 14.90
C ARG A 200 12.01 -5.26 15.74
N LYS A 201 11.13 -5.78 16.59
CA LYS A 201 11.43 -6.97 17.42
C LYS A 201 11.76 -8.22 16.60
N LEU A 202 11.25 -8.34 15.37
CA LEU A 202 11.60 -9.44 14.47
C LEU A 202 13.02 -9.36 13.93
N TYR A 203 13.52 -8.14 13.69
CA TYR A 203 14.89 -7.92 13.25
C TYR A 203 15.89 -8.06 14.39
N GLU A 204 15.53 -7.61 15.59
CA GLU A 204 16.39 -7.69 16.79
C GLU A 204 16.53 -9.11 17.37
N THR A 205 15.59 -10.02 17.09
CA THR A 205 15.55 -11.34 17.74
C THR A 205 16.25 -12.42 16.93
N THR A 206 17.22 -13.08 17.57
CA THR A 206 17.91 -14.27 17.06
C THR A 206 17.24 -15.58 17.49
N ASP A 207 16.46 -15.58 18.58
CA ASP A 207 15.72 -16.76 19.05
C ASP A 207 14.53 -17.11 18.11
N PRO A 208 14.53 -18.30 17.49
CA PRO A 208 13.50 -18.72 16.54
C PRO A 208 12.10 -18.83 17.16
N ASN A 209 11.98 -19.17 18.46
CA ASN A 209 10.68 -19.30 19.12
C ASN A 209 10.05 -17.94 19.40
N ARG A 210 10.85 -16.98 19.89
CA ARG A 210 10.42 -15.58 20.04
C ARG A 210 10.09 -14.94 18.70
N ARG A 211 10.88 -15.22 17.65
CA ARG A 211 10.61 -14.76 16.28
C ARG A 211 9.23 -15.22 15.78
N LYS A 212 8.89 -16.50 15.95
CA LYS A 212 7.56 -17.04 15.61
C LYS A 212 6.44 -16.32 16.37
N TRP A 213 6.64 -16.04 17.66
CA TRP A 213 5.65 -15.32 18.47
C TRP A 213 5.45 -13.88 17.99
N TYR A 214 6.53 -13.14 17.73
CA TYR A 214 6.45 -11.76 17.20
C TYR A 214 5.78 -11.72 15.82
N LEU A 215 6.03 -12.71 14.94
CA LEU A 215 5.34 -12.83 13.66
C LEU A 215 3.82 -12.97 13.85
N LYS A 216 3.39 -13.82 14.79
CA LYS A 216 1.96 -13.99 15.12
C LYS A 216 1.35 -12.69 15.62
N GLN A 217 2.05 -11.96 16.49
CA GLN A 217 1.58 -10.66 16.99
C GLN A 217 1.51 -9.63 15.87
N LYS A 218 2.55 -9.49 15.04
CA LYS A 218 2.54 -8.58 13.88
C LYS A 218 1.33 -8.85 12.98
N LYS A 219 1.06 -10.12 12.62
CA LYS A 219 -0.11 -10.50 11.82
C LYS A 219 -1.44 -10.11 12.47
N LEU A 220 -1.57 -10.29 13.78
CA LEU A 220 -2.75 -9.87 14.54
C LEU A 220 -2.98 -8.35 14.43
N TRP A 221 -1.93 -7.55 14.59
CA TRP A 221 -2.02 -6.10 14.52
C TRP A 221 -2.28 -5.59 13.09
N ILE A 222 -1.69 -6.23 12.07
CA ILE A 222 -2.02 -5.97 10.66
C ILE A 222 -3.51 -6.24 10.40
N SER A 223 -4.03 -7.37 10.88
CA SER A 223 -5.46 -7.69 10.74
C SER A 223 -6.35 -6.66 11.43
N ARG A 224 -5.97 -6.19 12.63
CA ARG A 224 -6.69 -5.11 13.34
C ARG A 224 -6.65 -3.79 12.56
N ARG A 225 -5.51 -3.43 11.98
CA ARG A 225 -5.36 -2.24 11.12
C ARG A 225 -6.24 -2.32 9.88
N SER A 226 -6.22 -3.45 9.16
CA SER A 226 -7.11 -3.68 8.01
C SER A 226 -8.57 -3.47 8.39
N ARG A 227 -9.03 -4.08 9.49
CA ARG A 227 -10.42 -3.91 9.95
C ARG A 227 -10.77 -2.48 10.35
N ALA A 228 -9.79 -1.70 10.82
CA ALA A 228 -9.99 -0.31 11.21
C ALA A 228 -10.07 0.63 9.99
N ILE A 229 -9.38 0.27 8.89
CA ILE A 229 -9.50 0.94 7.59
C ILE A 229 -10.89 0.65 7.00
N ASP A 230 -11.29 -0.63 6.97
CA ASP A 230 -12.56 -1.07 6.37
C ASP A 230 -13.81 -0.69 7.22
N ARG A 231 -13.62 -0.01 8.36
CA ARG A 231 -14.73 0.33 9.26
C ARG A 231 -15.51 1.51 8.71
N SER A 232 -16.83 1.35 8.67
CA SER A 232 -17.74 2.43 8.29
C SER A 232 -17.53 3.68 9.15
N PHE A 233 -17.33 4.80 8.49
CA PHE A 233 -17.07 6.09 9.09
C PHE A 233 -18.35 6.72 9.63
N PHE A 234 -19.36 6.88 8.77
CA PHE A 234 -20.75 7.10 9.19
C PHE A 234 -21.54 5.79 9.11
N SER A 235 -22.47 5.59 10.03
CA SER A 235 -23.43 4.49 9.97
C SER A 235 -24.51 4.76 8.93
N GLU A 236 -25.16 3.71 8.44
CA GLU A 236 -26.28 3.82 7.49
C GLU A 236 -27.40 4.74 8.01
N ARG A 237 -27.59 4.79 9.33
CA ARG A 237 -28.58 5.65 9.98
C ARG A 237 -28.18 7.12 9.91
N GLU A 238 -26.91 7.43 10.17
CA GLU A 238 -26.39 8.79 10.10
C GLU A 238 -26.42 9.31 8.66
N ILE A 239 -26.02 8.48 7.68
CA ILE A 239 -26.10 8.81 6.26
C ILE A 239 -27.55 9.05 5.84
N ALA A 240 -28.47 8.15 6.24
CA ALA A 240 -29.90 8.31 5.96
C ALA A 240 -30.44 9.64 6.51
N LYS A 241 -30.05 10.00 7.73
CA LYS A 241 -30.44 11.25 8.39
C LYS A 241 -29.88 12.47 7.64
N ALA A 242 -28.59 12.45 7.27
CA ALA A 242 -27.90 13.55 6.59
C ALA A 242 -28.41 13.78 5.16
N LEU A 243 -28.78 12.71 4.45
CA LEU A 243 -29.21 12.78 3.06
C LEU A 243 -30.73 12.88 2.88
N GLY A 244 -31.51 12.75 3.95
CA GLY A 244 -32.98 12.78 3.89
C GLY A 244 -33.57 11.58 3.14
N ILE A 245 -32.90 10.42 3.17
CA ILE A 245 -33.33 9.20 2.48
C ILE A 245 -33.54 8.05 3.46
N SER A 246 -34.25 7.00 3.03
CA SER A 246 -34.45 5.81 3.87
C SER A 246 -33.16 5.00 4.04
N ARG A 247 -33.01 4.28 5.17
CA ARG A 247 -31.88 3.34 5.37
C ARG A 247 -31.83 2.25 4.29
N LYS A 248 -32.99 1.85 3.76
CA LYS A 248 -33.07 0.90 2.64
C LYS A 248 -32.47 1.49 1.37
N ALA A 249 -32.72 2.76 1.08
CA ALA A 249 -32.09 3.46 -0.04
C ALA A 249 -30.57 3.55 0.15
N VAL A 250 -30.09 3.90 1.35
CA VAL A 250 -28.65 3.89 1.68
C VAL A 250 -28.02 2.52 1.38
N ARG A 251 -28.64 1.42 1.83
CA ARG A 251 -28.15 0.06 1.56
C ARG A 251 -28.11 -0.27 0.07
N ASN A 252 -29.12 0.13 -0.68
CA ASN A 252 -29.17 -0.09 -2.12
C ASN A 252 -28.02 0.64 -2.82
N HIS A 253 -27.80 1.92 -2.49
CA HIS A 253 -26.68 2.71 -3.01
C HIS A 253 -25.34 2.10 -2.61
N LEU A 254 -25.15 1.69 -1.35
CA LEU A 254 -23.93 1.01 -0.90
C LEU A 254 -23.68 -0.29 -1.66
N SER A 255 -24.73 -1.10 -1.87
CA SER A 255 -24.63 -2.37 -2.59
C SER A 255 -24.25 -2.14 -4.05
N GLN A 256 -24.95 -1.23 -4.73
CA GLN A 256 -24.68 -0.87 -6.13
C GLN A 256 -23.27 -0.30 -6.29
N GLY A 257 -22.91 0.69 -5.47
CA GLY A 257 -21.60 1.33 -5.54
C GLY A 257 -20.45 0.37 -5.25
N LYS A 258 -20.58 -0.51 -4.25
CA LYS A 258 -19.59 -1.57 -3.99
C LYS A 258 -19.48 -2.55 -5.15
N HIS A 259 -20.59 -2.92 -5.79
CA HIS A 259 -20.58 -3.82 -6.93
C HIS A 259 -19.88 -3.20 -8.14
N GLU A 260 -20.16 -1.94 -8.43
CA GLU A 260 -19.52 -1.21 -9.52
C GLU A 260 -18.03 -1.00 -9.26
N LEU A 261 -17.62 -0.62 -8.05
CA LEU A 261 -16.20 -0.51 -7.68
C LEU A 261 -15.47 -1.87 -7.74
N ARG A 262 -16.12 -2.98 -7.35
CA ARG A 262 -15.54 -4.33 -7.47
C ARG A 262 -15.29 -4.76 -8.91
N LYS A 263 -16.14 -4.34 -9.85
CA LYS A 263 -15.96 -4.64 -11.28
C LYS A 263 -14.72 -3.99 -11.85
N VAL A 264 -14.36 -2.80 -11.34
CA VAL A 264 -13.18 -2.06 -11.81
C VAL A 264 -11.89 -2.55 -11.13
N GLY A 265 -11.97 -3.08 -9.92
CA GLY A 265 -10.88 -3.82 -9.28
C GLY A 265 -11.11 -4.05 -7.80
N LYS A 266 -10.73 -5.23 -7.29
CA LYS A 266 -10.87 -5.58 -5.87
C LYS A 266 -10.08 -4.63 -4.95
N ASP A 267 -8.97 -4.08 -5.44
CA ASP A 267 -8.08 -3.23 -4.65
C ASP A 267 -8.65 -1.83 -4.39
N LEU A 268 -9.56 -1.32 -5.23
CA LEU A 268 -10.16 0.01 -5.06
C LEU A 268 -11.00 0.12 -3.78
N LEU A 269 -11.56 -0.99 -3.31
CA LEU A 269 -12.26 -1.05 -2.03
C LEU A 269 -11.32 -1.21 -0.82
N HIS A 270 -10.05 -1.56 -1.01
CA HIS A 270 -9.06 -1.56 0.07
C HIS A 270 -8.46 -0.17 0.32
N TYR A 271 -8.61 0.74 -0.65
CA TYR A 271 -8.27 2.16 -0.52
C TYR A 271 -9.48 3.05 -0.18
N ALA A 272 -10.68 2.46 -0.10
CA ALA A 272 -11.93 3.12 0.29
C ALA A 272 -12.34 2.72 1.70
#